data_AF-R6JUK0-F1
#
_entry.id   AF-R6JUK0-F1
#
_cell.length_a   1.000
_cell.length_b   1.000
_cell.length_c   1.000
_cell.angle_alpha   90.00
_cell.angle_beta   90.00
_cell.angle_gamma   90.00
#
_symmetry.space_group_name_H-M   'P 1'
#
loop_
_entity.id
_entity.type
_entity.pdbx_description
1 polymer ?
#
loop_
_entity_poly.entity_id
_entity_poly.type
_entity_poly.pdbx_seq_one_letter_code
_entity_poly.pdbx_strand_id
1 'polypeptide(L)'
;MLNICFSSSAYVMIKMIKMESDQDILFLLDDLSVGHIKNQNYESRFDEFFSMYGYRCQDKQKERNLFLQNYQTFVEEIGRNDVIRIWYSNSSSEYFGMLYLCSIIDYTKKVYLTNCSDYVKDCIAVSLLEDYELATCSQHHKVLNQKELKEYKETWEQLAQENSKLRVYENGRIIVSK
;
A
#
# COMPACT_ATOMS: atom_id res chain seq x y z
N MET A 1 -12.85 -2.36 11.65
CA MET A 1 -12.48 -1.94 10.28
C MET A 1 -10.99 -1.81 10.24
N LEU A 2 -10.34 -2.59 9.39
CA LEU A 2 -8.89 -2.58 9.23
C LEU A 2 -8.48 -1.42 8.32
N ASN A 3 -7.59 -0.55 8.79
CA ASN A 3 -6.99 0.51 7.97
C ASN A 3 -5.64 0.05 7.45
N ILE A 4 -5.39 0.23 6.17
CA ILE A 4 -4.14 -0.17 5.52
C ILE A 4 -3.48 1.03 4.86
N CYS A 5 -2.17 1.17 5.02
CA CYS A 5 -1.32 2.17 4.35
C CYS A 5 0.02 1.57 3.90
N PHE A 6 0.87 2.34 3.21
CA PHE A 6 2.07 1.81 2.53
C PHE A 6 3.37 2.47 3.00
N SER A 7 3.48 2.75 4.29
CA SER A 7 4.74 3.01 4.98
C SER A 7 4.55 3.01 6.50
N SER A 8 5.63 2.80 7.25
CA SER A 8 5.62 2.97 8.72
C SER A 8 5.31 4.41 9.13
N SER A 9 5.77 5.40 8.37
CA SER A 9 5.46 6.82 8.63
C SER A 9 3.98 7.12 8.43
N ALA A 10 3.35 6.64 7.36
CA ALA A 10 1.91 6.81 7.15
C ALA A 10 1.11 6.11 8.27
N TYR A 11 1.56 4.95 8.74
CA TYR A 11 0.96 4.26 9.89
C TYR A 11 0.95 5.15 11.13
N VAL A 12 2.07 5.81 11.47
CA VAL A 12 2.15 6.71 12.63
C VAL A 12 1.20 7.88 12.49
N MET A 13 1.20 8.53 11.31
CA MET A 13 0.33 9.69 11.05
C MET A 13 -1.16 9.32 11.18
N ILE A 14 -1.60 8.23 10.55
CA ILE A 14 -2.99 7.75 10.65
C ILE A 14 -3.32 7.38 12.09
N LYS A 15 -2.38 6.77 12.82
CA LYS A 15 -2.59 6.43 14.24
C LYS A 15 -2.78 7.66 15.12
N MET A 16 -2.03 8.74 14.88
CA MET A 16 -2.13 9.99 15.64
C MET A 16 -3.50 10.66 15.51
N ILE A 17 -4.08 10.70 14.31
CA ILE A 17 -5.42 11.27 14.13
C ILE A 17 -6.56 10.31 14.57
N LYS A 18 -6.24 9.03 14.77
CA LYS A 18 -7.20 7.98 15.16
C LYS A 18 -7.07 7.54 16.61
N MET A 19 -6.36 8.29 17.45
CA MET A 19 -6.08 7.93 18.86
C MET A 19 -7.32 7.68 19.73
N GLU A 20 -8.53 7.94 19.22
CA GLU A 20 -9.81 7.66 19.90
C GLU A 20 -10.62 6.49 19.31
N SER A 21 -10.09 5.71 18.35
CA SER A 21 -10.83 4.59 17.72
C SER A 21 -10.14 3.24 17.92
N ASP A 22 -10.93 2.21 18.30
CA ASP A 22 -10.56 0.78 18.33
C ASP A 22 -10.31 0.20 16.90
N GLN A 23 -9.73 0.99 16.00
CA GLN A 23 -9.50 0.57 14.63
C GLN A 23 -8.05 0.10 14.46
N ASP A 24 -7.90 -1.16 14.08
CA ASP A 24 -6.61 -1.71 13.70
C ASP A 24 -6.07 -0.96 12.48
N ILE A 25 -4.79 -0.60 12.56
CA ILE A 25 -4.03 -0.01 11.46
C ILE A 25 -2.88 -0.95 11.15
N LEU A 26 -2.70 -1.24 9.87
CA LEU A 26 -1.68 -2.10 9.32
C LEU A 26 -0.97 -1.34 8.20
N PHE A 27 0.28 -1.70 7.93
CA PHE A 27 1.01 -1.16 6.80
C PHE A 27 1.78 -2.25 6.07
N LEU A 28 1.98 -2.04 4.78
CA LEU A 28 2.91 -2.82 3.98
C LEU A 28 4.26 -2.09 3.94
N LEU A 29 5.35 -2.79 4.26
CA LEU A 29 6.72 -2.26 4.19
C LEU A 29 7.28 -2.19 2.76
N ASP A 30 6.84 -3.09 1.88
CA ASP A 30 7.40 -3.21 0.54
C ASP A 30 6.98 -2.05 -0.38
N ASP A 31 7.93 -1.63 -1.22
CA ASP A 31 7.68 -0.70 -2.31
C ASP A 31 7.58 -1.45 -3.63
N LEU A 32 6.33 -1.70 -4.03
CA LEU A 32 6.00 -2.45 -5.24
C LEU A 32 6.13 -1.61 -6.52
N SER A 33 6.47 -0.32 -6.39
CA SER A 33 6.86 0.50 -7.53
C SER A 33 8.23 0.09 -8.08
N VAL A 34 9.06 -0.61 -7.29
CA VAL A 34 10.40 -0.99 -7.69
C VAL A 34 10.69 -2.48 -7.48
N GLY A 35 11.45 -3.04 -8.42
CA GLY A 35 11.80 -4.45 -8.50
C GLY A 35 10.72 -5.31 -9.17
N HIS A 36 11.03 -6.59 -9.32
CA HIS A 36 10.16 -7.61 -9.85
C HIS A 36 9.06 -7.96 -8.83
N ILE A 37 7.83 -8.12 -9.32
CA ILE A 37 6.65 -8.47 -8.53
C ILE A 37 6.02 -9.80 -8.96
N LYS A 38 6.60 -10.47 -9.96
CA LYS A 38 6.14 -11.76 -10.46
C LYS A 38 6.16 -12.82 -9.36
N ASN A 39 5.11 -13.63 -9.31
CA ASN A 39 4.93 -14.77 -8.41
C ASN A 39 4.90 -14.46 -6.89
N GLN A 40 4.81 -13.19 -6.48
CA GLN A 40 4.62 -12.76 -5.08
C GLN A 40 5.43 -13.57 -4.04
N ASN A 41 6.68 -13.93 -4.36
CA ASN A 41 7.55 -14.60 -3.42
C ASN A 41 8.18 -13.54 -2.51
N TYR A 42 7.56 -13.31 -1.36
CA TYR A 42 7.96 -12.29 -0.38
C TYR A 42 9.42 -12.45 0.09
N GLU A 43 9.97 -13.67 0.07
CA GLU A 43 11.39 -13.88 0.39
C GLU A 43 12.33 -13.27 -0.63
N SER A 44 12.03 -13.44 -1.93
CA SER A 44 12.82 -12.81 -3.00
C SER A 44 12.63 -11.29 -3.06
N ARG A 45 11.46 -10.79 -2.66
CA ARG A 45 11.17 -9.35 -2.60
C ARG A 45 12.06 -8.61 -1.61
N PHE A 46 12.40 -9.24 -0.49
CA PHE A 46 13.27 -8.62 0.50
C PHE A 46 14.62 -8.22 -0.07
N ASP A 47 15.27 -9.04 -0.88
CA ASP A 47 16.60 -8.71 -1.42
C ASP A 47 16.55 -7.50 -2.36
N GLU A 48 15.48 -7.38 -3.17
CA GLU A 48 15.27 -6.22 -4.03
C GLU A 48 14.97 -4.96 -3.23
N PHE A 49 14.02 -5.04 -2.29
CA PHE A 49 13.72 -3.95 -1.35
C PHE A 49 14.97 -3.49 -0.60
N PHE A 50 15.73 -4.43 -0.02
CA PHE A 50 16.93 -4.14 0.75
C PHE A 50 18.05 -3.56 -0.10
N SER A 51 18.17 -3.95 -1.37
CA SER A 51 19.18 -3.38 -2.28
C SER A 51 18.99 -1.88 -2.51
N MET A 52 17.76 -1.38 -2.41
CA MET A 52 17.44 0.04 -2.62
C MET A 52 17.45 0.85 -1.33
N TYR A 53 16.88 0.29 -0.26
CA TYR A 53 16.62 1.01 0.99
C TYR A 53 17.57 0.63 2.13
N GLY A 54 18.27 -0.49 2.04
CA GLY A 54 19.06 -1.09 3.11
C GLY A 54 20.45 -0.49 3.34
N TYR A 55 20.85 0.55 2.61
CA TYR A 55 22.21 1.10 2.62
C TYR A 55 22.67 1.66 3.98
N ARG A 56 21.76 1.89 4.93
CA ARG A 56 22.07 2.32 6.32
C ARG A 56 21.82 1.25 7.37
N CYS A 57 21.40 0.05 6.97
CA CYS A 57 21.03 -1.00 7.90
C CYS A 57 22.27 -1.76 8.40
N GLN A 58 22.42 -1.82 9.72
CA GLN A 58 23.52 -2.55 10.38
C GLN A 58 23.25 -4.06 10.49
N ASP A 59 21.99 -4.49 10.52
CA ASP A 59 21.60 -5.90 10.69
C ASP A 59 20.58 -6.33 9.62
N LYS A 60 21.10 -6.80 8.48
CA LYS A 60 20.27 -7.29 7.35
C LYS A 60 19.34 -8.43 7.78
N GLN A 61 19.74 -9.29 8.72
CA GLN A 61 18.93 -10.44 9.11
C GLN A 61 17.71 -9.99 9.93
N LYS A 62 17.90 -9.04 10.84
CA LYS A 62 16.79 -8.44 11.60
C LYS A 62 15.78 -7.79 10.67
N GLU A 63 16.23 -7.01 9.68
CA GLU A 63 15.32 -6.39 8.70
C GLU A 63 14.60 -7.43 7.84
N ARG A 64 15.28 -8.50 7.43
CA ARG A 64 14.65 -9.62 6.72
C ARG A 64 13.50 -10.20 7.53
N ASN A 65 13.74 -10.46 8.82
CA ASN A 65 12.73 -11.03 9.70
C ASN A 65 11.54 -10.07 9.87
N LEU A 66 11.79 -8.78 10.06
CA LEU A 66 10.73 -7.76 10.15
C LEU A 66 9.90 -7.66 8.87
N PHE A 67 10.55 -7.69 7.71
CA PHE A 67 9.89 -7.62 6.41
C PHE A 67 8.99 -8.84 6.16
N LEU A 68 9.48 -10.05 6.43
CA LEU A 68 8.71 -11.28 6.26
C LEU A 68 7.56 -11.36 7.27
N GLN A 69 7.80 -10.98 8.52
CA GLN A 69 6.76 -10.90 9.54
C GLN A 69 5.68 -9.87 9.17
N ASN A 70 6.08 -8.72 8.61
CA ASN A 70 5.14 -7.72 8.12
C ASN A 70 4.24 -8.30 7.03
N TYR A 71 4.79 -8.98 6.02
CA TYR A 71 4.00 -9.64 4.98
C TYR A 71 3.04 -10.71 5.53
N GLN A 72 3.54 -11.57 6.43
CA GLN A 72 2.73 -12.62 7.02
C GLN A 72 1.55 -12.02 7.81
N THR A 73 1.84 -11.07 8.70
CA THR A 73 0.81 -10.36 9.47
C THR A 73 -0.16 -9.65 8.54
N PHE A 74 0.35 -9.06 7.45
CA PHE A 74 -0.45 -8.32 6.50
C PHE A 74 -1.52 -9.19 5.84
N VAL A 75 -1.11 -10.35 5.30
CA VAL A 75 -2.03 -11.30 4.66
C VAL A 75 -3.01 -11.91 5.66
N GLU A 76 -2.54 -12.28 6.87
CA GLU A 76 -3.39 -12.84 7.91
C GLU A 76 -4.51 -11.87 8.34
N GLU A 77 -4.16 -10.61 8.60
CA GLU A 77 -5.11 -9.60 9.06
C GLU A 77 -6.11 -9.20 7.97
N ILE A 78 -5.69 -9.13 6.71
CA ILE A 78 -6.61 -8.97 5.57
C ILE A 78 -7.62 -10.13 5.54
N GLY A 79 -7.15 -11.36 5.74
CA GLY A 79 -8.01 -12.55 5.80
C GLY A 79 -9.08 -12.44 6.89
N ARG A 80 -8.71 -12.01 8.09
CA ARG A 80 -9.59 -11.92 9.28
C ARG A 80 -10.60 -10.76 9.26
N ASN A 81 -10.35 -9.72 8.46
CA ASN A 81 -11.17 -8.50 8.49
C ASN A 81 -12.10 -8.37 7.27
N ASP A 82 -13.41 -8.26 7.50
CA ASP A 82 -14.41 -8.13 6.43
C ASP A 82 -14.54 -6.71 5.87
N VAL A 83 -14.08 -5.72 6.63
CA VAL A 83 -14.20 -4.30 6.28
C VAL A 83 -12.82 -3.66 6.30
N ILE A 84 -12.35 -3.24 5.12
CA ILE A 84 -11.01 -2.71 4.89
C ILE A 84 -11.10 -1.29 4.35
N ARG A 85 -10.27 -0.39 4.89
CA ARG A 85 -10.06 0.96 4.35
C ARG A 85 -8.60 1.13 3.94
N ILE A 86 -8.38 1.46 2.68
CA ILE A 86 -7.05 1.63 2.08
C ILE A 86 -6.76 3.13 1.97
N TRP A 87 -5.66 3.55 2.59
CA TRP A 87 -5.15 4.91 2.56
C TRP A 87 -3.96 4.98 1.61
N TYR A 88 -4.03 5.85 0.62
CA TYR A 88 -2.98 6.03 -0.36
C TYR A 88 -3.03 7.45 -0.94
N SER A 89 -1.99 7.81 -1.68
CA SER A 89 -1.94 8.98 -2.56
C SER A 89 -1.55 8.52 -3.97
N ASN A 90 -1.44 9.48 -4.89
CA ASN A 90 -0.93 9.24 -6.23
C ASN A 90 0.60 9.06 -6.27
N SER A 91 1.28 8.90 -5.12
CA SER A 91 2.68 8.44 -5.10
C SER A 91 2.78 7.04 -5.71
N SER A 92 3.90 6.76 -6.39
CA SER A 92 4.08 5.46 -7.04
C SER A 92 4.05 4.32 -6.02
N SER A 93 4.77 4.44 -4.90
CA SER A 93 4.82 3.39 -3.88
C SER A 93 3.44 3.06 -3.30
N GLU A 94 2.63 4.09 -2.98
CA GLU A 94 1.31 3.90 -2.39
C GLU A 94 0.27 3.42 -3.41
N TYR A 95 0.33 3.92 -4.65
CA TYR A 95 -0.59 3.49 -5.71
C TYR A 95 -0.39 2.01 -6.08
N PHE A 96 0.86 1.57 -6.25
CA PHE A 96 1.13 0.15 -6.54
C PHE A 96 0.85 -0.76 -5.33
N GLY A 97 1.05 -0.26 -4.11
CA GLY A 97 0.58 -0.92 -2.89
C GLY A 97 -0.94 -1.13 -2.89
N MET A 98 -1.71 -0.12 -3.27
CA MET A 98 -3.18 -0.20 -3.39
C MET A 98 -3.60 -1.22 -4.45
N LEU A 99 -2.98 -1.22 -5.62
CA LEU A 99 -3.25 -2.22 -6.67
C LEU A 99 -2.98 -3.65 -6.20
N TYR A 100 -1.84 -3.87 -5.53
CA TYR A 100 -1.51 -5.18 -4.95
C TYR A 100 -2.56 -5.62 -3.94
N LEU A 101 -2.97 -4.72 -3.04
CA LEU A 101 -3.98 -5.03 -2.04
C LEU A 101 -5.32 -5.42 -2.68
N CYS A 102 -5.76 -4.69 -3.71
CA CYS A 102 -6.93 -5.04 -4.51
C CYS A 102 -6.79 -6.40 -5.20
N SER A 103 -5.58 -6.85 -5.54
CA SER A 103 -5.35 -8.15 -6.18
C SER A 103 -5.54 -9.35 -5.24
N ILE A 104 -5.29 -9.16 -3.94
CA ILE A 104 -5.32 -10.23 -2.92
C ILE A 104 -6.58 -10.21 -2.05
N ILE A 105 -7.35 -9.12 -2.05
CA ILE A 105 -8.61 -9.02 -1.33
C ILE A 105 -9.70 -9.87 -2.02
N ASP A 106 -10.48 -10.58 -1.21
CA ASP A 106 -11.65 -11.33 -1.66
C ASP A 106 -12.83 -10.40 -2.00
N TYR A 107 -13.60 -10.74 -3.04
CA TYR A 107 -14.77 -9.99 -3.52
C TYR A 107 -15.92 -9.88 -2.49
N THR A 108 -15.92 -10.70 -1.44
CA THR A 108 -16.88 -10.64 -0.33
C THR A 108 -16.60 -9.51 0.65
N LYS A 109 -15.38 -8.95 0.66
CA LYS A 109 -14.99 -7.90 1.62
C LYS A 109 -15.51 -6.53 1.19
N LYS A 110 -15.89 -5.70 2.17
CA LYS A 110 -16.25 -4.30 1.94
C LYS A 110 -14.98 -3.45 1.95
N VAL A 111 -14.65 -2.86 0.80
CA VAL A 111 -13.43 -2.06 0.63
C VAL A 111 -13.77 -0.58 0.46
N TYR A 112 -13.08 0.26 1.22
CA TYR A 112 -13.10 1.70 1.10
C TYR A 112 -11.74 2.22 0.64
N LEU A 113 -11.74 3.17 -0.29
CA LEU A 113 -10.56 3.85 -0.78
C LEU A 113 -10.54 5.29 -0.27
N THR A 114 -9.43 5.70 0.33
CA THR A 114 -9.13 7.09 0.66
C THR A 114 -7.87 7.50 -0.08
N ASN A 115 -8.07 8.07 -1.27
CA ASN A 115 -6.99 8.71 -2.02
C ASN A 115 -6.79 10.13 -1.50
N CYS A 116 -5.71 10.39 -0.78
CA CYS A 116 -5.47 11.70 -0.19
C CYS A 116 -5.17 12.76 -1.25
N SER A 117 -4.67 12.36 -2.43
CA SER A 117 -4.47 13.27 -3.56
C SER A 117 -5.76 13.82 -4.17
N ASP A 118 -6.92 13.21 -3.88
CA ASP A 118 -8.22 13.73 -4.32
C ASP A 118 -8.69 14.92 -3.46
N TYR A 119 -8.12 15.09 -2.26
CA TYR A 119 -8.58 16.06 -1.26
C TYR A 119 -7.52 17.07 -0.86
N VAL A 120 -6.24 16.73 -1.02
CA VAL A 120 -5.11 17.58 -0.65
C VAL A 120 -4.33 17.92 -1.91
N LYS A 121 -4.23 19.21 -2.21
CA LYS A 121 -3.48 19.72 -3.35
C LYS A 121 -2.00 19.42 -3.15
N ASP A 122 -1.33 18.99 -4.22
CA ASP A 122 0.11 18.69 -4.20
C ASP A 122 0.49 17.59 -3.18
N CYS A 123 -0.44 16.69 -2.84
CA CYS A 123 -0.21 15.54 -1.97
C CYS A 123 0.84 14.58 -2.56
N ILE A 124 2.02 14.55 -1.95
CA ILE A 124 3.14 13.70 -2.37
C ILE A 124 3.01 12.27 -1.85
N ALA A 125 2.64 12.09 -0.58
CA ALA A 125 2.46 10.81 0.10
C ALA A 125 1.60 11.00 1.34
N VAL A 126 0.90 9.95 1.81
CA VAL A 126 0.09 10.02 3.05
C VAL A 126 0.96 10.37 4.26
N SER A 127 2.20 9.90 4.28
CA SER A 127 3.17 10.13 5.35
C SER A 127 3.67 11.58 5.47
N LEU A 128 3.37 12.44 4.48
CA LEU A 128 3.83 13.83 4.42
C LEU A 128 2.69 14.83 4.63
N LEU A 129 1.48 14.35 4.93
CA LEU A 129 0.33 15.21 5.20
C LEU A 129 0.41 15.82 6.59
N GLU A 130 -0.03 17.06 6.71
CA GLU A 130 -0.26 17.70 8.01
C GLU A 130 -1.50 17.10 8.71
N ASP A 131 -1.59 17.24 10.04
CA ASP A 131 -2.68 16.65 10.83
C ASP A 131 -4.08 17.05 10.34
N TYR A 132 -4.26 18.33 9.94
CA TYR A 132 -5.54 18.84 9.45
C TYR A 132 -5.90 18.30 8.05
N GLU A 133 -4.89 18.01 7.22
CA GLU A 133 -5.06 17.43 5.89
C GLU A 133 -5.47 15.97 6.02
N LEU A 134 -4.79 15.23 6.89
CA LEU A 134 -5.12 13.84 7.18
C LEU A 134 -6.50 13.71 7.84
N ALA A 135 -6.87 14.64 8.74
CA ALA A 135 -8.21 14.72 9.29
C ALA A 135 -9.26 14.97 8.19
N THR A 136 -8.96 15.81 7.21
CA THR A 136 -9.83 16.03 6.04
C THR A 136 -9.99 14.74 5.23
N CYS A 137 -8.89 14.08 4.86
CA CYS A 137 -8.93 12.79 4.17
C CYS A 137 -9.70 11.72 4.96
N SER A 138 -9.64 11.75 6.30
CA SER A 138 -10.34 10.79 7.15
C SER A 138 -11.86 10.81 7.01
N GLN A 139 -12.44 11.95 6.64
CA GLN A 139 -13.87 12.14 6.45
C GLN A 139 -14.35 11.65 5.08
N HIS A 140 -13.43 11.41 4.14
CA HIS A 140 -13.75 11.02 2.78
C HIS A 140 -13.28 9.62 2.43
N HIS A 141 -14.16 8.90 1.73
CA HIS A 141 -13.83 7.61 1.16
C HIS A 141 -14.75 7.30 0.00
N LYS A 142 -14.24 6.51 -0.95
CA LYS A 142 -15.00 5.87 -2.01
C LYS A 142 -15.27 4.42 -1.61
N VAL A 143 -16.50 3.94 -1.78
CA VAL A 143 -16.80 2.51 -1.68
C VAL A 143 -16.39 1.86 -3.00
N LEU A 144 -15.51 0.86 -2.92
CA LEU A 144 -15.05 0.15 -4.10
C LEU A 144 -16.10 -0.88 -4.52
N ASN A 145 -16.59 -0.79 -5.76
CA ASN A 145 -17.52 -1.79 -6.28
C ASN A 145 -16.78 -2.98 -6.93
N GLN A 146 -17.50 -4.07 -7.21
CA GLN A 146 -16.90 -5.29 -7.76
C GLN A 146 -16.24 -5.10 -9.13
N LYS A 147 -16.78 -4.21 -9.98
CA LYS A 147 -16.21 -3.92 -11.30
C LYS A 147 -14.86 -3.22 -11.13
N GLU A 148 -14.79 -2.21 -10.27
CA GLU A 148 -13.56 -1.46 -10.01
C GLU A 148 -12.49 -2.33 -9.33
N LEU A 149 -12.88 -3.16 -8.36
CA LEU A 149 -11.97 -4.12 -7.74
C LEU A 149 -11.38 -5.09 -8.77
N LYS A 150 -12.22 -5.58 -9.70
CA LYS A 150 -11.77 -6.42 -10.80
C LYS A 150 -10.79 -5.70 -11.73
N GLU A 151 -11.08 -4.45 -12.10
CA GLU A 151 -10.18 -3.63 -12.95
C GLU A 151 -8.81 -3.39 -12.28
N TYR A 152 -8.77 -3.11 -10.97
CA TYR A 152 -7.51 -2.97 -10.25
C TYR A 152 -6.73 -4.28 -10.16
N LYS A 153 -7.44 -5.39 -9.95
CA LYS A 153 -6.81 -6.73 -9.95
C LYS A 153 -6.22 -7.08 -11.31
N GLU A 154 -6.97 -6.88 -12.40
CA GLU A 154 -6.48 -7.12 -13.77
C GLU A 154 -5.28 -6.23 -14.10
N THR A 155 -5.30 -4.97 -13.65
CA THR A 155 -4.16 -4.06 -13.79
C THR A 155 -2.93 -4.61 -13.08
N TRP A 156 -3.06 -5.08 -11.84
CA TRP A 156 -1.96 -5.69 -11.10
C TRP A 156 -1.43 -6.96 -11.78
N GLU A 157 -2.32 -7.83 -12.27
CA GLU A 157 -1.94 -9.07 -12.96
C GLU A 157 -1.14 -8.76 -14.24
N GLN A 158 -1.52 -7.75 -15.01
CA GLN A 158 -0.76 -7.28 -16.18
C GLN A 158 0.64 -6.79 -15.78
N LEU A 159 0.75 -5.98 -14.72
CA LEU A 159 2.04 -5.49 -14.22
C LEU A 159 2.94 -6.62 -13.71
N ALA A 160 2.35 -7.66 -13.11
CA ALA A 160 3.07 -8.84 -12.65
C ALA A 160 3.52 -9.74 -13.81
N GLN A 161 2.76 -9.76 -14.91
CA GLN A 161 3.15 -10.46 -16.14
C GLN A 161 4.29 -9.73 -16.85
N GLU A 162 4.22 -8.40 -16.96
CA GLU A 162 5.27 -7.57 -17.54
C GLU A 162 6.54 -7.58 -16.68
N ASN A 163 6.37 -7.53 -15.36
CA ASN A 163 7.42 -7.68 -14.36
C ASN A 163 8.59 -6.69 -14.50
N SER A 164 8.32 -5.46 -14.93
CA SER A 164 9.31 -4.39 -15.08
C SER A 164 10.02 -4.04 -13.77
N LYS A 165 11.27 -3.56 -13.83
CA LYS A 165 12.05 -3.22 -12.62
C LYS A 165 11.62 -1.91 -11.96
N LEU A 166 10.98 -1.01 -12.70
CA LEU A 166 10.50 0.27 -12.19
C LEU A 166 9.11 0.55 -12.78
N ARG A 167 8.24 1.07 -11.93
CA ARG A 167 6.87 1.47 -12.26
C ARG A 167 6.63 2.85 -11.64
N VAL A 168 6.10 3.76 -12.43
CA VAL A 168 5.77 5.12 -12.02
C VAL A 168 4.29 5.35 -12.30
N TYR A 169 3.58 5.87 -11.30
CA TYR A 169 2.25 6.43 -11.49
C TYR A 169 2.35 7.94 -11.59
N GLU A 170 1.96 8.49 -12.73
CA GLU A 170 2.04 9.92 -13.00
C GLU A 170 0.85 10.35 -13.88
N ASN A 171 0.15 11.41 -13.46
CA ASN A 171 -0.96 12.01 -14.23
C ASN A 171 -2.01 10.99 -14.71
N GLY A 172 -2.38 10.05 -13.83
CA GLY A 172 -3.38 9.02 -14.15
C GLY A 172 -2.86 7.88 -15.02
N ARG A 173 -1.56 7.79 -15.28
CA ARG A 173 -0.94 6.80 -16.16
C ARG A 173 0.12 5.99 -15.43
N ILE A 174 0.22 4.72 -15.80
CA ILE A 174 1.30 3.84 -15.37
C ILE A 174 2.38 3.83 -16.45
N ILE A 175 3.60 4.15 -16.06
CA ILE A 175 4.80 4.12 -16.89
C ILE A 175 5.74 3.07 -16.31
N VAL A 176 6.33 2.25 -17.15
CA VAL A 176 7.16 1.10 -16.76
C VAL A 176 8.51 1.16 -17.46
N SER A 177 9.57 0.76 -16.78
CA SER A 177 10.90 0.62 -17.40
C SER A 177 10.88 -0.54 -18.39
N LYS A 178 11.39 -0.31 -19.60
CA LYS A 178 11.65 -1.38 -20.58
C LYS A 178 12.92 -2.15 -20.24
#